data_AF-A0A410G7P9-F1
#
_entry.id   AF-A0A410G7P9-F1
#
_cell.length_a   1.000
_cell.length_b   1.000
_cell.length_c   1.000
_cell.angle_alpha   90.00
_cell.angle_beta   90.00
_cell.angle_gamma   90.00
#
_symmetry.space_group_name_H-M   'P 1'
#
loop_
_entity.id
_entity.type
_entity.pdbx_description
1 polymer ?
#
loop_
_entity_poly.entity_id
_entity_poly.type
_entity_poly.pdbx_seq_one_letter_code
_entity_poly.pdbx_strand_id
1 'polypeptide(L)' 'MNLISVKRKTKTEKRFTQQMGMFTANVVYIQKTFLKVPFKTVHKYRETYYGEIKDCADCVISA' A
#
# COMPACT_ATOMS: atom_id res chain seq x y z
N MET A 1 22.52 -18.33 0.24
CA MET A 1 21.16 -18.24 0.81
C MET A 1 20.84 -16.78 1.05
N ASN A 2 19.74 -16.26 0.50
CA ASN A 2 19.38 -14.85 0.71
C ASN A 2 18.56 -14.70 1.98
N LEU A 3 19.15 -14.09 3.00
CA LEU A 3 18.52 -13.81 4.30
C LEU A 3 17.45 -12.72 4.20
N ILE A 4 17.58 -11.84 3.20
CA ILE A 4 16.65 -10.75 2.90
C ILE A 4 15.95 -11.06 1.59
N SER A 5 14.63 -10.95 1.59
CA SER A 5 13.77 -11.07 0.43
C SER A 5 12.83 -9.87 0.34
N VAL A 6 12.19 -9.70 -0.82
CA VAL A 6 11.13 -8.71 -1.02
C VAL A 6 9.84 -9.45 -1.32
N LYS A 7 8.77 -9.12 -0.61
CA LYS A 7 7.45 -9.74 -0.77
C LYS A 7 6.39 -8.68 -1.06
N ARG A 8 5.54 -8.97 -2.05
CA ARG A 8 4.33 -8.19 -2.34
C ARG A 8 3.14 -8.76 -1.58
N LYS A 9 2.35 -7.91 -0.94
CA LYS A 9 1.06 -8.27 -0.32
C LYS A 9 0.01 -7.23 -0.67
N THR A 10 -1.09 -7.67 -1.27
CA THR A 10 -2.27 -6.82 -1.48
C THR A 10 -3.19 -6.98 -0.28
N LYS A 11 -3.73 -5.87 0.21
CA LYS A 11 -4.73 -5.83 1.29
C LYS A 11 -5.84 -4.89 0.89
N THR A 12 -7.07 -5.28 1.17
CA THR A 12 -8.23 -4.41 1.06
C THR A 12 -8.35 -3.61 2.36
N GLU A 13 -8.27 -2.28 2.28
CA GLU A 13 -8.29 -1.37 3.42
C GLU A 13 -9.43 -0.37 3.30
N LYS A 14 -10.12 -0.09 4.41
CA LYS A 14 -11.02 1.06 4.52
C LYS A 14 -10.19 2.31 4.78
N ARG A 15 -10.36 3.36 3.96
CA ARG A 15 -9.64 4.64 4.07
C ARG A 15 -10.59 5.82 4.01
N PHE A 16 -10.31 6.81 4.84
CA PHE A 16 -11.07 8.05 4.91
C PHE A 16 -10.25 9.17 4.28
N THR A 17 -10.91 10.01 3.50
CA THR A 17 -10.37 11.30 3.04
C THR A 17 -11.46 12.35 3.17
N GLN A 18 -11.09 13.61 3.43
CA GLN A 18 -12.08 14.67 3.62
C GLN A 18 -12.97 14.87 2.38
N GLN A 19 -12.41 14.79 1.17
CA GLN A 19 -13.14 15.02 -0.07
C GLN A 19 -14.03 13.83 -0.49
N MET A 20 -13.60 12.58 -0.25
CA MET A 20 -14.32 11.39 -0.73
C MET A 20 -15.04 10.59 0.37
N GLY A 21 -14.89 10.97 1.63
CA GLY A 21 -15.42 10.22 2.76
C GLY A 21 -14.72 8.87 2.95
N MET A 22 -15.46 7.89 3.49
CA MET A 22 -14.99 6.54 3.77
C MET A 22 -15.17 5.64 2.55
N PHE A 23 -14.08 5.05 2.06
CA PHE A 23 -14.13 4.11 0.94
C PHE A 23 -13.20 2.92 1.16
N THR A 24 -13.41 1.86 0.39
CA THR A 24 -12.58 0.65 0.42
C THR A 24 -11.64 0.68 -0.77
N ALA A 25 -10.35 0.45 -0.55
CA ALA A 25 -9.35 0.43 -1.62
C ALA A 25 -8.40 -0.76 -1.47
N ASN A 26 -7.92 -1.28 -2.60
CA ASN A 26 -6.85 -2.26 -2.62
C ASN A 26 -5.50 -1.54 -2.50
N VAL A 27 -4.72 -1.97 -1.53
CA VAL A 27 -3.42 -1.39 -1.20
C VAL A 27 -2.36 -2.46 -1.35
N VAL A 28 -1.38 -2.18 -2.21
CA VAL A 28 -0.27 -3.07 -2.49
C VAL A 28 0.93 -2.64 -1.65
N TYR A 29 1.38 -3.53 -0.79
CA TYR A 29 2.57 -3.35 0.03
C TYR A 29 3.73 -4.14 -0.56
N ILE A 30 4.85 -3.45 -0.80
CA ILE A 30 6.12 -4.08 -1.12
C ILE A 30 7.01 -3.97 0.11
N GLN A 31 7.30 -5.10 0.74
CA GLN A 31 8.00 -5.16 2.03
C GLN A 31 9.28 -5.99 1.93
N LYS A 32 10.35 -5.52 2.57
CA LYS A 32 11.53 -6.34 2.86
C LYS A 32 11.17 -7.31 3.98
N THR A 33 11.49 -8.57 3.76
CA THR A 33 11.29 -9.69 4.68
C THR A 33 12.62 -10.29 5.06
N PHE A 34 12.84 -10.49 6.35
CA PHE A 34 13.97 -11.23 6.90
C PHE A 34 13.42 -12.47 7.59
N LEU A 35 13.90 -13.66 7.23
CA LEU A 35 13.37 -14.93 7.74
C LEU A 35 11.83 -15.02 7.69
N LYS A 36 11.22 -14.59 6.58
CA LYS A 36 9.76 -14.51 6.33
C LYS A 36 8.99 -13.47 7.16
N VAL A 37 9.64 -12.75 8.07
CA VAL A 37 9.03 -11.66 8.84
C VAL A 37 9.25 -10.33 8.11
N PRO A 38 8.18 -9.60 7.75
CA PRO A 38 8.33 -8.26 7.15
C PRO A 38 8.80 -7.26 8.20
N PHE A 39 9.83 -6.48 7.88
CA PHE A 39 10.39 -5.49 8.81
C PHE A 39 10.42 -4.06 8.26
N LYS A 40 10.35 -3.89 6.94
CA LYS A 40 10.34 -2.55 6.31
C LYS A 40 9.45 -2.54 5.08
N THR A 41 8.52 -1.59 5.01
CA THR A 41 7.81 -1.27 3.76
C THR A 41 8.71 -0.40 2.89
N VAL A 42 8.92 -0.81 1.64
CA VAL A 42 9.74 -0.08 0.66
C VAL A 42 8.85 0.81 -0.20
N HIS A 43 7.75 0.24 -0.71
CA HIS A 43 6.77 0.97 -1.52
C HIS A 43 5.35 0.59 -1.09
N LYS A 44 4.43 1.54 -1.27
CA LYS A 44 3.04 1.37 -0.89
C LYS A 44 2.14 2.05 -1.93
N TYR A 45 1.44 1.24 -2.72
CA TYR A 45 0.56 1.71 -3.78
C TYR A 45 -0.90 1.50 -3.43
N ARG A 46 -1.78 2.32 -4.01
CA ARG A 46 -3.23 2.21 -3.89
C ARG A 46 -3.85 2.16 -5.29
N GLU A 47 -4.75 1.23 -5.49
CA GLU A 47 -5.63 1.21 -6.65
C GLU A 47 -6.76 2.23 -6.48
N THR A 48 -6.97 3.07 -7.48
CA THR A 48 -8.07 4.03 -7.54
C THR A 48 -9.33 3.37 -8.10
N TYR A 49 -10.48 4.03 -7.96
CA TYR A 49 -11.75 3.54 -8.50
C TYR A 49 -11.72 3.34 -10.02
N TYR A 50 -10.88 4.11 -10.72
CA TYR A 50 -10.71 4.02 -12.17
C TYR A 50 -9.69 2.95 -12.60
N GLY A 51 -9.19 2.13 -11.66
CA GLY A 51 -8.18 1.10 -11.93
C GLY A 51 -6.75 1.62 -12.03
N GLU A 52 -6.51 2.93 -11.83
CA GLU A 52 -5.16 3.50 -11.82
C GLU A 52 -4.43 3.13 -10.54
N ILE A 53 -3.14 2.81 -10.64
CA ILE A 53 -2.26 2.56 -9.49
C ILE A 53 -1.51 3.85 -9.16
N LYS A 54 -1.69 4.36 -7.95
CA LYS A 54 -0.99 5.57 -7.46
C LYS A 54 -0.14 5.26 -6.24
N ASP A 55 0.95 6.00 -6.03
CA ASP A 55 1.68 5.93 -4.76
C ASP A 55 0.79 6.48 -3.64
N CYS A 56 0.84 5.84 -2.47
CA CYS A 56 0.08 6.33 -1.32
C CYS A 56 0.56 7.72 -0.86
N ALA A 57 1.82 8.08 -1.07
CA ALA A 57 2.35 9.41 -0.78
C ALA A 57 1.69 10.49 -1.66
N ASP A 58 1.47 10.19 -2.93
CA ASP A 58 0.77 11.09 -3.88
C ASP A 58 -0.73 11.16 -3.61
N CYS A 59 -1.27 10.20 -2.86
CA CYS A 59 -2.69 10.14 -2.48
C CYS A 59 -3.04 10.93 -1.22
N VAL A 60 -2.10 11.70 -0.66
CA VAL A 60 -2.38 12.61 0.46
C VAL A 60 -3.15 13.81 -0.08
N ILE A 61 -4.48 13.68 -0.11
CA ILE A 61 -5.40 14.77 -0.37
C ILE A 61 -5.46 15.57 0.93
N SER A 62 -4.62 16.60 1.04
CA SER A 62 -4.68 17.56 2.14
C SER A 62 -5.94 18.43 2.03
N ALA A 63 -6.46 18.82 3.19
CA ALA A 63 -7.64 19.68 3.34
C ALA A 63 -7.29 21.15 3.13
#